data_AF-A0A842JAM7-F1
#
_entry.id   AF-A0A842JAM7-F1
#
_cell.length_a   1.000
_cell.length_b   1.000
_cell.length_c   1.000
_cell.angle_alpha   90.00
_cell.angle_beta   90.00
_cell.angle_gamma   90.00
#
_symmetry.space_group_name_H-M   'P 1'
#
loop_
_entity.id
_entity.type
_entity.pdbx_description
1 polymer ?
#
loop_
_entity_poly.entity_id
_entity_poly.type
_entity_poly.pdbx_seq_one_letter_code
_entity_poly.pdbx_strand_id
1 'polypeptide(L)'
;MDAIVLLIAVVVGLVALELLGMRAYRRHRARKAAAFTRENVGAVYDDLQAARAHCLAEKRAYGMLADAARAGGRAQDGAVLDALADGERAHLAVIEDFRGPLHAESVDPASRPPLPTSIDSALREVAVRADAWSTGPCRDAAARARVHGYRDIARLYRQLQEVEQAAACLCLDLAEGARPSEPLSRCPSCGLIVTGRRSAFCTVCTKPGFEFEDVESPAAATADEAARPVSGSAA
;
A
#
# COMPACT_ATOMS: atom_id res chain seq x y z
N MET A 1 6.92 -48.20 48.86
CA MET A 1 7.13 -46.77 48.58
C MET A 1 5.90 -46.06 49.15
N ASP A 2 6.05 -45.38 50.28
CA ASP A 2 4.91 -44.82 51.03
C ASP A 2 4.16 -43.78 50.20
N ALA A 3 2.82 -43.79 50.27
CA ALA A 3 1.95 -42.86 49.55
C ALA A 3 2.31 -41.39 49.81
N ILE A 4 2.87 -41.11 50.99
CA ILE A 4 3.38 -39.78 51.39
C ILE A 4 4.55 -39.33 50.50
N VAL A 5 5.48 -40.24 50.17
CA VAL A 5 6.63 -39.93 49.29
C VAL A 5 6.16 -39.63 47.87
N LEU A 6 5.14 -40.34 47.39
CA LEU A 6 4.56 -40.11 46.08
C LEU A 6 3.84 -38.75 46.00
N LEU A 7 3.09 -38.39 47.05
CA LEU A 7 2.44 -37.08 47.16
C LEU A 7 3.47 -35.94 47.14
N ILE A 8 4.55 -36.08 47.92
CA ILE A 8 5.63 -35.08 47.97
C ILE A 8 6.28 -34.92 46.58
N ALA A 9 6.55 -36.03 45.89
CA ALA A 9 7.14 -35.99 44.54
C ALA A 9 6.23 -35.26 43.53
N VAL A 10 4.91 -35.48 43.58
CA VAL A 10 3.94 -34.79 42.71
C VAL A 10 3.88 -33.28 43.00
N VAL A 11 3.83 -32.89 44.28
CA VAL A 11 3.80 -31.47 44.67
C VAL A 11 5.09 -30.77 44.22
N VAL A 12 6.25 -31.40 44.45
CA VAL A 12 7.54 -30.85 43.99
C VAL A 12 7.59 -30.72 42.46
N GLY A 13 7.04 -31.71 41.73
CA GLY A 13 6.94 -31.66 40.27
C GLY A 13 6.09 -30.50 39.76
N LEU A 14 4.93 -30.25 40.37
CA LEU A 14 4.04 -29.13 40.02
C LEU A 14 4.70 -27.78 40.29
N VAL A 15 5.32 -27.61 41.46
CA VAL A 15 6.05 -26.38 41.83
C VAL A 15 7.21 -26.12 40.86
N ALA A 16 7.95 -27.17 40.46
CA ALA A 16 9.02 -27.03 39.46
C ALA A 16 8.48 -26.58 38.09
N LEU A 17 7.32 -27.10 37.67
CA LEU A 17 6.63 -26.70 36.43
C LEU A 17 6.18 -25.23 36.48
N GLU A 18 5.61 -24.77 37.59
CA GLU A 18 5.23 -23.37 37.77
C GLU A 18 6.45 -22.43 37.76
N LEU A 19 7.55 -22.81 38.41
CA LEU A 19 8.78 -22.03 38.40
C LEU A 19 9.39 -21.94 36.99
N LEU A 20 9.32 -23.01 36.19
CA LEU A 20 9.72 -23.01 34.78
C LEU A 20 8.81 -22.09 33.95
N GLY A 21 7.49 -22.18 34.14
CA GLY A 21 6.52 -21.30 33.51
C GLY A 21 6.75 -19.81 33.82
N MET A 22 6.98 -19.49 35.10
CA MET A 22 7.30 -18.13 35.56
C MET A 22 8.63 -17.62 34.99
N ARG A 23 9.67 -18.46 34.91
CA ARG A 23 10.94 -18.09 34.29
C ARG A 23 10.80 -17.84 32.79
N ALA A 24 10.06 -18.70 32.07
CA ALA A 24 9.77 -18.51 30.66
C ALA A 24 8.97 -17.21 30.42
N TYR A 25 7.95 -16.97 31.24
CA TYR A 25 7.16 -15.74 31.19
C TYR A 25 8.00 -14.49 31.48
N ARG A 26 8.85 -14.49 32.51
CA ARG A 26 9.76 -13.37 32.82
C ARG A 26 10.75 -13.11 31.69
N ARG A 27 11.33 -14.15 31.09
CA ARG A 27 12.21 -13.99 29.91
C ARG A 27 11.46 -13.42 28.72
N HIS A 28 10.25 -13.90 28.44
CA HIS A 28 9.41 -13.35 27.38
C HIS A 28 9.03 -11.87 27.65
N ARG A 29 8.67 -11.53 28.89
CA ARG A 29 8.38 -10.15 29.30
C ARG A 29 9.63 -9.24 29.21
N ALA A 30 10.80 -9.74 29.62
CA ALA A 30 12.06 -9.01 29.50
C ALA A 30 12.46 -8.79 28.04
N ARG A 31 12.27 -9.80 27.16
CA ARG A 31 12.46 -9.65 25.71
C ARG A 31 11.51 -8.62 25.11
N LYS A 32 10.23 -8.63 25.51
CA LYS A 32 9.27 -7.59 25.11
C LYS A 32 9.70 -6.21 25.60
N ALA A 33 10.08 -6.07 26.87
CA ALA A 33 10.53 -4.80 27.43
C ALA A 33 11.81 -4.28 26.74
N ALA A 34 12.75 -5.16 26.42
CA ALA A 34 13.95 -4.82 25.64
C ALA A 34 13.66 -4.53 24.16
N ALA A 35 12.54 -5.00 23.62
CA ALA A 35 12.10 -4.65 22.27
C ALA A 35 11.48 -3.23 22.20
N PHE A 36 11.02 -2.68 23.33
CA PHE A 36 10.51 -1.30 23.45
C PHE A 36 11.58 -0.35 24.00
N THR A 37 12.70 -0.21 23.29
CA THR A 37 13.67 0.87 23.53
C THR A 37 13.29 2.11 22.72
N ARG A 38 13.76 3.29 23.16
CA ARG A 38 13.60 4.54 22.38
C ARG A 38 14.16 4.42 20.96
N GLU A 39 15.26 3.69 20.80
CA GLU A 39 15.91 3.43 19.51
C GLU A 39 15.00 2.61 18.57
N ASN A 40 14.35 1.56 19.08
CA ASN A 40 13.43 0.74 18.29
C ASN A 40 12.14 1.49 17.92
N VAL A 41 11.68 2.39 18.78
CA VAL A 41 10.57 3.30 18.48
C VAL A 41 10.99 4.27 17.36
N GLY A 42 12.21 4.80 17.44
CA GLY A 42 12.81 5.67 16.42
C GLY A 42 12.85 5.00 15.05
N ALA A 43 13.33 3.75 14.95
CA ALA A 43 13.41 3.05 13.67
C ALA A 43 12.04 2.85 12.99
N VAL A 44 11.00 2.47 13.75
CA VAL A 44 9.64 2.31 13.20
C VAL A 44 9.04 3.65 12.78
N TYR A 45 9.38 4.71 13.50
CA TYR A 45 8.98 6.07 13.15
C TYR A 45 9.70 6.56 11.88
N ASP A 46 11.00 6.31 11.74
CA ASP A 46 11.77 6.64 10.54
C ASP A 46 11.23 5.91 9.31
N ASP A 47 10.79 4.66 9.47
CA ASP A 47 10.10 3.91 8.41
C ASP A 47 8.80 4.61 7.97
N LEU A 48 8.00 5.15 8.90
CA LEU A 48 6.77 5.90 8.59
C LEU A 48 7.08 7.24 7.91
N GLN A 49 8.20 7.87 8.27
CA GLN A 49 8.69 9.08 7.61
C GLN A 49 9.10 8.80 6.17
N ALA A 50 9.87 7.74 5.94
CA ALA A 50 10.26 7.29 4.61
C ALA A 50 9.05 6.92 3.75
N ALA A 51 8.07 6.21 4.32
CA ALA A 51 6.83 5.86 3.61
C ALA A 51 6.05 7.10 3.18
N ARG A 52 5.90 8.09 4.07
CA ARG A 52 5.26 9.35 3.71
C ARG A 52 6.01 10.09 2.60
N ALA A 53 7.33 10.20 2.69
CA ALA A 53 8.17 10.85 1.68
C ALA A 53 8.02 10.16 0.31
N HIS A 54 7.95 8.82 0.31
CA HIS A 54 7.71 8.01 -0.88
C HIS A 54 6.33 8.30 -1.50
N CYS A 55 5.25 8.18 -0.72
CA CYS A 55 3.88 8.39 -1.20
C CYS A 55 3.66 9.82 -1.71
N LEU A 56 4.23 10.84 -1.05
CA LEU A 56 4.18 12.22 -1.55
C LEU A 56 4.83 12.35 -2.93
N ALA A 57 5.97 11.68 -3.12
CA ALA A 57 6.69 11.75 -4.37
C ALA A 57 5.99 10.92 -5.47
N GLU A 58 5.42 9.74 -5.16
CA GLU A 58 4.66 8.95 -6.15
C GLU A 58 3.36 9.66 -6.54
N LYS A 59 2.63 10.22 -5.58
CA LYS A 59 1.44 11.04 -5.86
C LYS A 59 1.75 12.15 -6.87
N ARG A 60 2.88 12.84 -6.69
CA ARG A 60 3.32 13.89 -7.61
C ARG A 60 3.70 13.33 -8.98
N ALA A 61 4.41 12.20 -9.01
CA ALA A 61 4.81 11.55 -10.27
C ALA A 61 3.58 11.10 -11.08
N TYR A 62 2.61 10.45 -10.44
CA TYR A 62 1.36 10.04 -11.07
C TYR A 62 0.59 11.24 -11.62
N GLY A 63 0.46 12.35 -10.88
CA GLY A 63 -0.20 13.55 -11.38
C GLY A 63 0.49 14.15 -12.62
N MET A 64 1.82 14.24 -12.63
CA MET A 64 2.57 14.73 -13.79
C MET A 64 2.42 13.80 -15.00
N LEU A 65 2.41 12.48 -14.78
CA LEU A 65 2.21 11.51 -15.84
C LEU A 65 0.78 11.52 -16.37
N ALA A 66 -0.22 11.75 -15.51
CA ALA A 66 -1.61 11.89 -15.94
C ALA A 66 -1.78 13.09 -16.87
N ASP A 67 -1.17 14.23 -16.53
CA ASP A 67 -1.16 15.42 -17.40
C ASP A 67 -0.45 15.14 -18.74
N ALA A 68 0.70 14.47 -18.71
CA ALA A 68 1.44 14.09 -19.92
C ALA A 68 0.65 13.09 -20.79
N ALA A 69 -0.05 12.13 -20.17
CA ALA A 69 -0.90 11.17 -20.86
C ALA A 69 -2.04 11.88 -21.60
N ARG A 70 -2.73 12.79 -20.92
CA ARG A 70 -3.79 13.61 -21.50
C ARG A 70 -3.29 14.47 -22.65
N ALA A 71 -2.15 15.14 -22.48
CA ALA A 71 -1.53 15.94 -23.54
C ALA A 71 -1.11 15.09 -24.76
N GLY A 72 -0.74 13.82 -24.54
CA GLY A 72 -0.42 12.84 -25.58
C GLY A 72 -1.62 12.09 -26.16
N GLY A 73 -2.87 12.47 -25.86
CA GLY A 73 -4.07 11.81 -26.38
C GLY A 73 -4.42 10.47 -25.72
N ARG A 74 -3.78 10.14 -24.59
CA ARG A 74 -3.99 8.91 -23.81
C ARG A 74 -4.85 9.17 -22.58
N ALA A 75 -6.06 9.71 -22.80
CA ALA A 75 -6.91 10.19 -21.71
C ALA A 75 -7.34 9.09 -20.72
N GLN A 76 -7.53 7.86 -21.20
CA GLN A 76 -7.80 6.69 -20.34
C GLN A 76 -6.65 6.40 -19.39
N ASP A 77 -5.42 6.38 -19.90
CA ASP A 77 -4.22 6.15 -19.09
C ASP A 77 -4.04 7.27 -18.07
N GLY A 78 -4.39 8.50 -18.44
CA GLY A 78 -4.46 9.64 -17.53
C GLY A 78 -5.41 9.39 -16.34
N ALA A 79 -6.60 8.87 -16.59
CA ALA A 79 -7.56 8.54 -15.53
C ALA A 79 -7.06 7.44 -14.59
N VAL A 80 -6.37 6.42 -15.11
CA VAL A 80 -5.73 5.39 -14.27
C VAL A 80 -4.64 6.00 -13.39
N LEU A 81 -3.83 6.90 -13.95
CA LEU A 81 -2.77 7.59 -13.20
C LEU A 81 -3.34 8.52 -12.13
N ASP A 82 -4.44 9.21 -12.41
CA ASP A 82 -5.16 10.01 -11.40
C ASP A 82 -5.70 9.11 -10.27
N ALA A 83 -6.24 7.94 -10.61
CA ALA A 83 -6.69 6.95 -9.62
C ALA A 83 -5.53 6.39 -8.77
N LEU A 84 -4.34 6.18 -9.34
CA LEU A 84 -3.13 5.82 -8.59
C LEU A 84 -2.69 6.95 -7.65
N ALA A 85 -2.73 8.21 -8.09
CA ALA A 85 -2.45 9.37 -7.24
C ALA A 85 -3.42 9.49 -6.05
N ASP A 86 -4.69 9.13 -6.26
CA ASP A 86 -5.70 9.04 -5.20
C ASP A 86 -5.47 7.84 -4.27
N GLY A 87 -4.90 6.74 -4.78
CA GLY A 87 -4.39 5.64 -3.97
C GLY A 87 -3.28 6.09 -3.02
N GLU A 88 -2.31 6.85 -3.51
CA GLU A 88 -1.27 7.43 -2.65
C GLU A 88 -1.83 8.39 -1.60
N ARG A 89 -2.91 9.11 -1.92
CA ARG A 89 -3.62 9.94 -0.93
C ARG A 89 -4.22 9.09 0.18
N ALA A 90 -4.77 7.92 -0.13
CA ALA A 90 -5.27 6.98 0.87
C ALA A 90 -4.14 6.41 1.73
N HIS A 91 -2.99 6.05 1.14
CA HIS A 91 -1.79 5.65 1.88
C HIS A 91 -1.35 6.73 2.86
N LEU A 92 -1.26 7.97 2.41
CA LEU A 92 -0.87 9.12 3.23
C LEU A 92 -1.82 9.33 4.41
N ALA A 93 -3.14 9.22 4.20
CA ALA A 93 -4.11 9.38 5.29
C ALA A 93 -3.87 8.36 6.42
N VAL A 94 -3.69 7.09 6.06
CA VAL A 94 -3.43 6.03 7.07
C VAL A 94 -2.07 6.21 7.73
N ILE A 95 -1.03 6.62 7.00
CA ILE A 95 0.30 6.89 7.57
C ILE A 95 0.22 8.05 8.58
N GLU A 96 -0.54 9.11 8.28
CA GLU A 96 -0.71 10.25 9.19
C GLU A 96 -1.47 9.89 10.46
N ASP A 97 -2.42 8.96 10.41
CA ASP A 97 -3.10 8.45 11.62
C ASP A 97 -2.11 7.83 12.62
N PHE A 98 -1.05 7.18 12.14
CA PHE A 98 0.02 6.66 12.99
C PHE A 98 1.03 7.73 13.44
N ARG A 99 1.27 8.77 12.64
CA ARG A 99 2.26 9.83 12.92
C ARG A 99 1.73 10.93 13.82
N GLY A 100 0.45 11.28 13.72
CA GLY A 100 -0.18 12.39 14.45
C GLY A 100 0.08 12.33 15.97
N PRO A 101 -0.10 11.16 16.62
CA PRO A 101 0.20 11.00 18.04
C PRO A 101 1.69 11.14 18.42
N LEU A 102 2.60 11.11 17.44
CA LEU A 102 4.06 11.15 17.63
C LEU A 102 4.64 12.57 17.44
N HIS A 103 3.79 13.60 17.25
CA HIS A 103 4.20 14.99 17.00
C HIS A 103 5.27 15.13 15.91
N ALA A 104 5.05 14.40 14.82
CA ALA A 104 6.02 14.25 13.76
C ALA A 104 6.29 15.55 12.99
N GLU A 105 7.56 15.86 12.72
CA GLU A 105 7.93 16.97 11.84
C GLU A 105 7.44 16.75 10.40
N SER A 106 7.20 17.85 9.68
CA SER A 106 6.87 17.81 8.26
C SER A 106 8.04 17.22 7.48
N VAL A 107 7.77 16.24 6.62
CA VAL A 107 8.80 15.63 5.77
C VAL A 107 8.63 16.03 4.33
N ASP A 108 9.75 16.35 3.70
CA ASP A 108 9.81 16.63 2.27
C ASP A 108 9.57 15.35 1.45
N PRO A 109 8.99 15.47 0.25
CA PRO A 109 8.93 14.36 -0.68
C PRO A 109 10.32 13.79 -0.94
N ALA A 110 10.41 12.47 -1.16
CA ALA A 110 11.65 11.85 -1.55
C ALA A 110 12.21 12.52 -2.82
N SER A 111 13.50 12.87 -2.81
CA SER A 111 14.16 13.42 -4.01
C SER A 111 14.15 12.37 -5.11
N ARG A 112 13.77 12.78 -6.33
CA ARG A 112 13.69 11.90 -7.48
C ARG A 112 14.40 12.50 -8.69
N PRO A 113 15.05 11.65 -9.52
CA PRO A 113 15.48 12.10 -10.83
C PRO A 113 14.24 12.56 -11.63
N PRO A 114 14.43 13.52 -12.55
CA PRO A 114 13.37 13.92 -13.47
C PRO A 114 12.84 12.70 -14.24
N LEU A 115 11.53 12.65 -14.47
CA LEU A 115 10.95 11.60 -15.29
C LEU A 115 11.46 11.71 -16.74
N PRO A 116 11.64 10.58 -17.44
CA PRO A 116 11.92 10.56 -18.87
C PRO A 116 10.88 11.34 -19.67
N THR A 117 11.29 11.88 -20.82
CA THR A 117 10.39 12.61 -21.73
C THR A 117 9.32 11.70 -22.36
N SER A 118 9.65 10.42 -22.56
CA SER A 118 8.67 9.44 -23.04
C SER A 118 7.82 8.94 -21.89
N ILE A 119 6.49 9.01 -22.06
CA ILE A 119 5.54 8.49 -21.09
C ILE A 119 5.74 6.98 -20.83
N ASP A 120 6.03 6.18 -21.87
CA ASP A 120 6.21 4.74 -21.71
C ASP A 120 7.49 4.41 -20.94
N SER A 121 8.55 5.17 -21.16
CA SER A 121 9.79 5.01 -20.37
C SER A 121 9.56 5.43 -18.93
N ALA A 122 8.84 6.53 -18.71
CA ALA A 122 8.52 7.00 -17.37
C ALA A 122 7.61 6.04 -16.59
N LEU A 123 6.62 5.44 -17.25
CA LEU A 123 5.76 4.40 -16.67
C LEU A 123 6.57 3.15 -16.27
N ARG A 124 7.50 2.69 -17.11
CA ARG A 124 8.40 1.58 -16.75
C ARG A 124 9.27 1.91 -15.54
N GLU A 125 9.80 3.13 -15.46
CA GLU A 125 10.58 3.55 -14.30
C GLU A 125 9.75 3.62 -13.02
N VAL A 126 8.52 4.14 -13.10
CA VAL A 126 7.59 4.14 -11.96
C VAL A 126 7.29 2.72 -11.51
N ALA A 127 7.00 1.82 -12.44
CA ALA A 127 6.73 0.42 -12.11
C ALA A 127 7.91 -0.27 -11.41
N VAL A 128 9.13 -0.08 -11.92
CA VAL A 128 10.35 -0.62 -11.28
C VAL A 128 10.52 -0.07 -9.88
N ARG A 129 10.24 1.22 -9.66
CA ARG A 129 10.33 1.81 -8.32
C ARG A 129 9.26 1.29 -7.37
N ALA A 130 8.02 1.16 -7.83
CA ALA A 130 6.91 0.62 -7.03
C ALA A 130 7.18 -0.85 -6.63
N ASP A 131 7.68 -1.67 -7.56
CA ASP A 131 8.11 -3.05 -7.28
C ASP A 131 9.30 -3.13 -6.31
N ALA A 132 10.30 -2.27 -6.49
CA ALA A 132 11.43 -2.20 -5.56
C ALA A 132 10.99 -1.75 -4.15
N TRP A 133 10.05 -0.81 -4.09
CA TRP A 133 9.48 -0.29 -2.84
C TRP A 133 8.64 -1.35 -2.10
N SER A 134 7.79 -2.09 -2.81
CA SER A 134 6.98 -3.17 -2.25
C SER A 134 7.88 -4.30 -1.73
N THR A 135 8.78 -4.82 -2.56
CA THR A 135 9.55 -6.03 -2.26
C THR A 135 10.70 -5.82 -1.29
N GLY A 136 11.21 -4.59 -1.17
CA GLY A 136 12.29 -4.22 -0.26
C GLY A 136 11.81 -3.42 0.96
N PRO A 137 11.80 -2.07 0.89
CA PRO A 137 11.48 -1.20 2.04
C PRO A 137 10.21 -1.55 2.80
N CYS A 138 9.08 -1.78 2.11
CA CYS A 138 7.84 -2.14 2.80
C CYS A 138 7.94 -3.49 3.51
N ARG A 139 8.57 -4.49 2.89
CA ARG A 139 8.79 -5.81 3.51
C ARG A 139 9.65 -5.69 4.76
N ASP A 140 10.74 -4.94 4.69
CA ASP A 140 11.68 -4.79 5.79
C ASP A 140 11.07 -3.97 6.95
N ALA A 141 10.32 -2.90 6.63
CA ALA A 141 9.56 -2.12 7.62
C ALA A 141 8.45 -2.96 8.29
N ALA A 142 7.73 -3.79 7.54
CA ALA A 142 6.75 -4.72 8.11
C ALA A 142 7.40 -5.70 9.09
N ALA A 143 8.57 -6.24 8.74
CA ALA A 143 9.32 -7.16 9.59
C ALA A 143 9.81 -6.47 10.87
N ARG A 144 10.42 -5.27 10.76
CA ARG A 144 10.81 -4.45 11.92
C ARG A 144 9.64 -4.14 12.83
N ALA A 145 8.56 -3.57 12.28
CA ALA A 145 7.35 -3.25 13.05
C ALA A 145 6.81 -4.47 13.80
N ARG A 146 6.82 -5.65 13.17
CA ARG A 146 6.40 -6.91 13.81
C ARG A 146 7.33 -7.34 14.95
N VAL A 147 8.65 -7.26 14.76
CA VAL A 147 9.66 -7.58 15.78
C VAL A 147 9.49 -6.68 17.01
N HIS A 148 9.19 -5.40 16.80
CA HIS A 148 9.00 -4.41 17.86
C HIS A 148 7.57 -4.37 18.43
N GLY A 149 6.66 -5.22 17.94
CA GLY A 149 5.31 -5.36 18.49
C GLY A 149 4.25 -4.41 17.93
N TYR A 150 4.58 -3.59 16.92
CA TYR A 150 3.66 -2.70 16.21
C TYR A 150 2.89 -3.45 15.12
N ARG A 151 1.94 -4.28 15.54
CA ARG A 151 1.20 -5.19 14.64
C ARG A 151 0.38 -4.45 13.58
N ASP A 152 -0.20 -3.30 13.92
CA ASP A 152 -1.03 -2.53 13.00
C ASP A 152 -0.17 -1.82 11.95
N ILE A 153 0.98 -1.28 12.33
CA ILE A 153 1.98 -0.75 11.38
C ILE A 153 2.52 -1.87 10.47
N ALA A 154 2.81 -3.05 11.03
CA ALA A 154 3.21 -4.21 10.24
C ALA A 154 2.09 -4.73 9.31
N ARG A 155 0.82 -4.45 9.63
CA ARG A 155 -0.32 -4.73 8.73
C ARG A 155 -0.38 -3.68 7.62
N LEU A 156 -0.25 -2.39 7.95
CA LEU A 156 -0.17 -1.30 6.99
C LEU A 156 0.88 -1.59 5.91
N TYR A 157 2.13 -1.88 6.28
CA TYR A 157 3.18 -2.14 5.29
C TYR A 157 2.93 -3.37 4.41
N ARG A 158 2.17 -4.37 4.89
CA ARG A 158 1.76 -5.50 4.05
C ARG A 158 0.65 -5.12 3.08
N GLN A 159 -0.25 -4.24 3.49
CA GLN A 159 -1.25 -3.68 2.59
C GLN A 159 -0.59 -2.83 1.52
N LEU A 160 0.37 -1.96 1.90
CA LEU A 160 1.17 -1.18 0.94
C LEU A 160 1.88 -2.11 -0.06
N GLN A 161 2.50 -3.20 0.40
CA GLN A 161 3.13 -4.18 -0.51
C GLN A 161 2.18 -4.67 -1.61
N GLU A 162 0.97 -5.09 -1.22
CA GLU A 162 0.00 -5.64 -2.17
C GLU A 162 -0.53 -4.59 -3.14
N VAL A 163 -0.80 -3.36 -2.66
CA VAL A 163 -1.30 -2.26 -3.50
C VAL A 163 -0.22 -1.76 -4.46
N GLU A 164 0.99 -1.52 -3.97
CA GLU A 164 2.10 -1.01 -4.78
C GLU A 164 2.55 -2.04 -5.83
N GLN A 165 2.47 -3.34 -5.52
CA GLN A 165 2.72 -4.38 -6.51
C GLN A 165 1.68 -4.35 -7.63
N ALA A 166 0.39 -4.19 -7.29
CA ALA A 166 -0.67 -4.06 -8.29
C ALA A 166 -0.50 -2.78 -9.12
N ALA A 167 -0.11 -1.67 -8.50
CA ALA A 167 0.21 -0.42 -9.18
C ALA A 167 1.39 -0.58 -10.16
N ALA A 168 2.45 -1.29 -9.75
CA ALA A 168 3.60 -1.58 -10.61
C ALA A 168 3.18 -2.35 -11.87
N CYS A 169 2.36 -3.40 -11.72
CA CYS A 169 1.81 -4.15 -12.84
C CYS A 169 0.98 -3.26 -13.77
N LEU A 170 0.07 -2.45 -13.21
CA LEU A 170 -0.74 -1.51 -14.01
C LEU A 170 0.13 -0.51 -14.78
N CYS A 171 1.17 0.05 -14.17
CA CYS A 171 2.08 0.95 -14.87
C CYS A 171 2.83 0.26 -16.02
N LEU A 172 3.22 -1.01 -15.87
CA LEU A 172 3.82 -1.79 -16.96
C LEU A 172 2.82 -2.05 -18.08
N ASP A 173 1.60 -2.47 -17.75
CA ASP A 173 0.53 -2.72 -18.72
C ASP A 173 0.24 -1.46 -19.55
N LEU A 174 0.17 -0.29 -18.91
CA LEU A 174 0.03 1.00 -19.59
C LEU A 174 1.22 1.32 -20.49
N ALA A 175 2.46 1.03 -20.08
CA ALA A 175 3.66 1.26 -20.86
C ALA A 175 3.79 0.34 -22.09
N GLU A 176 3.14 -0.82 -22.04
CA GLU A 176 3.08 -1.81 -23.10
C GLU A 176 1.84 -1.64 -24.00
N GLY A 177 0.92 -0.75 -23.63
CA GLY A 177 -0.34 -0.54 -24.34
C GLY A 177 -1.37 -1.65 -24.11
N ALA A 178 -1.13 -2.52 -23.12
CA ALA A 178 -2.04 -3.60 -22.71
C ALA A 178 -3.19 -3.03 -21.87
N ARG A 179 -4.11 -2.33 -22.52
CA ARG A 179 -5.22 -1.67 -21.82
C ARG A 179 -6.23 -2.70 -21.30
N PRO A 180 -6.68 -2.59 -20.03
CA PRO A 180 -7.76 -3.42 -19.54
C PRO A 180 -9.04 -3.13 -20.35
N SER A 181 -9.61 -4.19 -20.94
CA SER A 181 -10.89 -4.12 -21.67
C SER A 181 -12.09 -4.05 -20.74
N GLU A 182 -11.89 -4.39 -19.46
CA GLU A 182 -12.89 -4.39 -18.41
C GLU A 182 -12.87 -3.08 -17.62
N PRO A 183 -14.00 -2.69 -17.01
CA PRO A 183 -14.05 -1.50 -16.16
C PRO A 183 -13.06 -1.62 -15.00
N LEU A 184 -12.46 -0.50 -14.63
CA LEU A 184 -11.56 -0.38 -13.49
C LEU A 184 -12.30 0.23 -12.31
N SER A 185 -12.06 -0.30 -11.12
CA SER A 185 -12.59 0.26 -9.87
C SER A 185 -11.50 0.37 -8.82
N ARG A 186 -11.52 1.45 -8.03
CA ARG A 186 -10.53 1.75 -6.99
C ARG A 186 -11.16 1.61 -5.61
N CYS A 187 -10.43 1.01 -4.67
CA CYS A 187 -10.81 1.02 -3.26
C CYS A 187 -10.46 2.38 -2.63
N PRO A 188 -11.42 3.14 -2.08
CA PRO A 188 -11.12 4.45 -1.49
C PRO A 188 -10.27 4.37 -0.22
N SER A 189 -10.32 3.24 0.48
CA SER A 189 -9.63 3.05 1.76
C SER A 189 -8.15 2.70 1.64
N CYS A 190 -7.74 1.99 0.59
CA CYS A 190 -6.36 1.52 0.44
C CYS A 190 -5.75 1.79 -0.94
N GLY A 191 -6.51 2.33 -1.89
CA GLY A 191 -5.97 2.66 -3.22
C GLY A 191 -5.89 1.50 -4.21
N LEU A 192 -6.17 0.26 -3.81
CA LEU A 192 -6.17 -0.89 -4.73
C LEU A 192 -7.08 -0.63 -5.94
N ILE A 193 -6.54 -0.77 -7.14
CA ILE A 193 -7.31 -0.78 -8.39
C ILE A 193 -7.51 -2.23 -8.82
N VAL A 194 -8.75 -2.58 -9.17
CA VAL A 194 -9.14 -3.90 -9.68
C VAL A 194 -9.78 -3.77 -11.05
N THR A 195 -9.57 -4.78 -11.89
CA THR A 195 -10.25 -4.95 -13.18
C THR A 195 -11.51 -5.80 -13.01
N GLY A 196 -12.56 -5.44 -13.76
CA GLY A 196 -13.76 -6.25 -13.88
C GLY A 196 -14.68 -6.21 -12.67
N ARG A 197 -15.22 -7.38 -12.32
CA ARG A 197 -16.26 -7.47 -11.28
C ARG A 197 -15.66 -7.23 -9.90
N ARG A 198 -16.17 -6.18 -9.22
CA ARG A 198 -15.86 -5.87 -7.82
C ARG A 198 -16.13 -7.08 -6.93
N SER A 199 -15.15 -7.45 -6.10
CA SER A 199 -15.34 -8.42 -5.03
C SER A 199 -16.26 -7.83 -3.94
N ALA A 200 -16.91 -8.69 -3.16
CA ALA A 200 -17.76 -8.23 -2.05
C ALA A 200 -16.98 -7.47 -0.96
N PHE A 201 -15.68 -7.75 -0.84
CA PHE A 201 -14.74 -7.07 0.05
C PHE A 201 -13.42 -6.83 -0.68
N CYS A 202 -12.75 -5.72 -0.38
CA CYS A 202 -11.38 -5.49 -0.84
C CYS A 202 -10.47 -6.62 -0.35
N THR A 203 -9.72 -7.25 -1.26
CA THR A 203 -8.81 -8.35 -0.93
C THR A 203 -7.63 -7.93 -0.04
N VAL A 204 -7.30 -6.63 -0.04
CA VAL A 204 -6.17 -6.07 0.72
C VAL A 204 -6.61 -5.51 2.07
N CYS A 205 -7.58 -4.60 2.08
CA CYS A 205 -7.99 -3.89 3.31
C CYS A 205 -9.28 -4.40 3.94
N THR A 206 -9.95 -5.40 3.33
CA THR A 206 -11.20 -6.02 3.80
C THR A 206 -12.40 -5.08 3.92
N LYS A 207 -12.30 -3.85 3.42
CA LYS A 207 -13.41 -2.90 3.37
C LYS A 207 -14.48 -3.34 2.36
N PRO A 208 -15.75 -2.98 2.58
CA PRO A 208 -16.84 -3.43 1.73
C PRO A 208 -16.65 -3.00 0.26
N GLY A 209 -16.91 -3.93 -0.66
CA GLY A 209 -16.69 -3.73 -2.09
C GLY A 209 -17.64 -2.73 -2.76
N PHE A 210 -18.80 -2.46 -2.14
CA PHE A 210 -19.73 -1.46 -2.65
C PHE A 210 -19.20 -0.02 -2.52
N GLU A 211 -18.17 0.21 -1.69
CA GLU A 211 -17.52 1.51 -1.54
C GLU A 211 -16.49 1.79 -2.65
N PHE A 212 -16.23 0.83 -3.54
CA PHE A 212 -15.29 1.06 -4.64
C PHE A 212 -15.83 2.12 -5.59
N GLU A 213 -14.93 3.01 -5.99
CA GLU A 213 -15.19 4.10 -6.93
C GLU A 213 -14.79 3.65 -8.34
N ASP A 214 -15.56 4.04 -9.35
CA ASP A 214 -15.19 3.79 -10.74
C ASP A 214 -14.00 4.67 -11.12
N VAL A 215 -13.04 4.10 -11.86
CA VAL A 215 -11.99 4.90 -12.49
C VAL A 215 -12.60 5.51 -13.75
N GLU A 216 -12.93 6.80 -13.67
CA GLU A 216 -13.59 7.55 -14.75
C GLU A 216 -12.70 7.62 -16.00
N SER A 217 -12.83 6.65 -16.89
CA SER A 217 -12.30 6.78 -18.24
C SER A 217 -13.26 7.62 -19.07
N PRO A 218 -12.81 8.72 -19.73
CA PRO A 218 -13.65 9.40 -20.68
C PRO A 218 -14.12 8.37 -21.71
N ALA A 219 -15.44 8.32 -21.92
CA ALA A 219 -16.03 7.40 -22.87
C ALA A 219 -15.25 7.50 -24.18
N ALA A 220 -14.74 6.36 -24.66
CA ALA A 220 -14.19 6.31 -26.01
C ALA A 220 -15.27 6.92 -26.90
N ALA A 221 -14.98 8.06 -27.52
CA ALA A 221 -15.90 8.68 -28.46
C ALA A 221 -16.25 7.59 -29.46
N THR A 222 -17.45 7.03 -29.32
CA THR A 222 -17.93 5.98 -30.19
C THR A 222 -17.86 6.57 -31.59
N ALA A 223 -17.28 5.81 -32.52
CA ALA A 223 -17.07 6.20 -33.91
C ALA A 223 -18.37 6.41 -34.72
N ASP A 224 -19.44 6.85 -34.06
CA ASP A 224 -20.78 7.09 -34.59
C ASP A 224 -21.07 8.58 -34.79
N GLU A 225 -20.27 9.49 -34.20
CA GLU A 225 -20.44 10.94 -34.39
C GLU A 225 -19.75 11.47 -35.67
N ALA A 226 -18.96 10.64 -36.35
CA ALA A 226 -18.35 10.96 -37.65
C ALA A 226 -19.22 10.56 -38.85
N ALA A 227 -20.36 9.89 -38.63
CA ALA A 227 -21.24 9.38 -39.67
C ALA A 227 -22.54 10.17 -39.84
N ARG A 228 -22.64 11.39 -39.28
CA ARG A 228 -23.74 12.30 -39.63
C ARG A 228 -23.43 12.97 -40.97
N PRO A 229 -24.13 12.64 -42.07
CA PRO A 229 -24.02 13.45 -43.28
C PRO A 229 -24.50 14.86 -42.92
N VAL A 230 -23.68 15.86 -43.24
CA VAL A 230 -24.10 17.26 -43.31
C VAL A 230 -25.16 17.30 -44.41
N SER A 231 -26.43 17.18 -44.05
CA SER A 231 -27.53 17.47 -44.94
C SER A 231 -27.57 18.98 -45.14
N GLY A 232 -26.75 19.46 -46.07
CA GLY A 232 -27.02 20.72 -46.75
C GLY A 232 -28.25 20.53 -47.62
N SER A 233 -29.28 21.32 -47.39
CA SER A 233 -30.24 21.65 -48.44
C SER A 233 -30.70 23.09 -48.24
N ALA A 234 -30.28 23.90 -49.20
CA ALA A 234 -30.75 25.23 -49.45
C ALA A 234 -32.21 25.22 -49.93
N ALA A 235 -32.99 26.17 -49.43
CA ALA A 235 -34.01 26.93 -50.17
C ALA A 235 -34.34 28.19 -49.35
#